data_AF-A0AAW5V7S9-F1
#
_entry.id   AF-A0AAW5V7S9-F1
#
_cell.length_a   1.000
_cell.length_b   1.000
_cell.length_c   1.000
_cell.angle_alpha   90.00
_cell.angle_beta   90.00
_cell.angle_gamma   90.00
#
_symmetry.space_group_name_H-M   'P 1'
#
loop_
_entity.id
_entity.type
_entity.pdbx_description
1 polymer ?
#
loop_
_entity_poly.entity_id
_entity_poly.type
_entity_poly.pdbx_seq_one_letter_code
_entity_poly.pdbx_strand_id
1 'polypeptide(L)'
;MIYFRNFVTFLFLLTIPLNANPLLEGYWDAIQKSKETFELEDDSPKRFRFGFANQSPSFIHKETFNHEVFWFCQKYIEKYHSSYPYPRLKEDIRSHLNDLYGDLSQNFLSGKTSFTCFSGWKNASSLLKIHFFLNENEFFPYRYDHFNQSGQLYLTEEDETKNGKKDSFTYYASNGCPKEITKDKNDFGGIDEWWYYQNCKLVRIEYDANENGYKERICYFENNKETYCEGVGEKEEREATQLESQEKWKEALKFYRKSLAEYKKEVPNGTLRTCSLLRKIANIEYNEREFHSFTKTLDEFFSYRVCESDSLDVLLYKSYYYLYVLNDYSSAKESYKKTAEIYRKVHGEISPEISLNLAYAYLMSKEPKACLTSLEKLNSRRLMPYPRFFLFYYRGSCELSLGNFDEAYTNLKRAQILGGEKVFLPIVYYKLARASYATKREGEGKLWLDQALYLDLDLFQKLEGDPLFLNFLESPSGKTYRSKYYLNKVRKP
;
A
#
# COMPACT_ATOMS: atom_id res chain seq x y z
N MET A 1 88.76 56.78 -1.25
CA MET A 1 88.08 57.57 -2.29
C MET A 1 86.68 56.99 -2.48
N ILE A 2 85.66 57.81 -2.21
CA ILE A 2 84.33 57.89 -2.87
C ILE A 2 83.41 56.64 -2.68
N TYR A 3 82.49 56.60 -1.69
CA TYR A 3 81.12 57.19 -1.61
C TYR A 3 80.17 56.91 -2.79
N PHE A 4 79.04 56.22 -2.52
CA PHE A 4 77.65 56.46 -2.97
C PHE A 4 76.77 55.29 -2.46
N ARG A 5 75.95 55.39 -1.39
CA ARG A 5 74.68 56.10 -1.14
C ARG A 5 73.43 55.38 -1.70
N ASN A 6 72.63 54.86 -0.74
CA ASN A 6 71.16 54.70 -0.67
C ASN A 6 70.39 53.95 -1.79
N PHE A 7 69.60 52.94 -1.40
CA PHE A 7 68.16 53.14 -1.13
C PHE A 7 67.57 51.94 -0.35
N VAL A 8 67.06 52.22 0.84
CA VAL A 8 66.20 51.32 1.63
C VAL A 8 64.83 51.32 0.96
N THR A 9 64.35 50.17 0.52
CA THR A 9 62.93 49.95 0.22
C THR A 9 62.37 49.03 1.29
N PHE A 10 61.59 49.63 2.18
CA PHE A 10 60.81 48.96 3.21
C PHE A 10 59.69 48.19 2.49
N LEU A 11 59.84 46.88 2.32
CA LEU A 11 58.75 46.00 1.91
C LEU A 11 57.78 45.90 3.09
N PHE A 12 56.75 46.75 3.08
CA PHE A 12 55.53 46.48 3.83
C PHE A 12 54.94 45.17 3.31
N LEU A 13 55.10 44.10 4.11
CA LEU A 13 54.26 42.91 4.02
C LEU A 13 52.82 43.34 4.27
N LEU A 14 52.09 43.65 3.19
CA LEU A 14 50.64 43.64 3.19
C LEU A 14 50.21 42.21 3.48
N THR A 15 50.00 41.90 4.76
CA THR A 15 49.16 40.78 5.16
C THR A 15 47.78 41.03 4.55
N ILE A 16 47.45 40.30 3.49
CA ILE A 16 46.09 40.25 2.95
C ILE A 16 45.21 39.78 4.11
N PRO A 17 44.28 40.60 4.64
CA PRO A 17 43.35 40.11 5.64
C PRO A 17 42.48 39.07 4.95
N LEU A 18 42.53 37.82 5.45
CA LEU A 18 41.60 36.77 5.04
C LEU A 18 40.18 37.30 5.29
N ASN A 19 39.43 37.52 4.20
CA ASN A 19 38.03 37.94 4.25
C ASN A 19 37.23 37.07 5.22
N ALA A 20 36.30 37.70 5.94
CA ALA A 20 35.27 37.03 6.74
C ALA A 20 34.67 35.88 5.93
N ASN A 21 34.50 34.71 6.55
CA ASN A 21 33.68 33.66 5.95
C ASN A 21 32.24 33.86 6.42
N PRO A 22 31.32 34.37 5.58
CA PRO A 22 29.92 34.63 5.95
C PRO A 22 29.20 33.38 6.49
N LEU A 23 29.73 32.18 6.22
CA LEU A 23 29.24 30.92 6.79
C LEU A 23 29.41 30.86 8.31
N LEU A 24 30.56 31.29 8.86
CA LEU A 24 30.81 31.22 10.31
C LEU A 24 29.95 32.22 11.09
N GLU A 25 29.62 33.36 10.49
CA GLU A 25 28.67 34.32 11.06
C GLU A 25 27.27 33.73 11.17
N GLY A 26 26.80 33.02 10.13
CA GLY A 26 25.50 32.33 10.18
C GLY A 26 25.43 31.26 11.28
N TYR A 27 26.48 30.46 11.46
CA TYR A 27 26.53 29.46 12.54
C TYR A 27 26.67 30.11 13.93
N TRP A 28 27.38 31.23 14.04
CA TRP A 28 27.47 31.98 15.29
C TRP A 28 26.10 32.48 15.73
N ASP A 29 25.37 33.12 14.82
CA ASP A 29 24.01 33.61 15.06
C ASP A 29 23.08 32.45 15.46
N ALA A 30 23.23 31.29 14.82
CA ALA A 30 22.48 30.10 15.19
C ALA A 30 22.81 29.59 16.61
N ILE A 31 24.08 29.64 17.04
CA ILE A 31 24.46 29.30 18.42
C ILE A 31 23.86 30.30 19.41
N GLN A 32 23.90 31.60 19.13
CA GLN A 32 23.29 32.62 19.99
C GLN A 32 21.79 32.39 20.14
N LYS A 33 21.10 32.17 19.02
CA LYS A 33 19.66 31.88 19.04
C LYS A 33 19.36 30.62 19.83
N SER A 34 20.17 29.58 19.69
CA SER A 34 20.05 28.34 20.47
C SER A 34 20.25 28.56 21.97
N LYS A 35 21.20 29.42 22.38
CA LYS A 35 21.37 29.80 23.79
C LYS A 35 20.12 30.47 24.36
N GLU A 36 19.47 31.32 23.57
CA GLU A 36 18.20 31.96 23.94
C GLU A 36 17.09 30.92 24.06
N THR A 37 16.93 30.03 23.07
CA THR A 37 15.93 28.94 23.08
C THR A 37 16.07 28.02 24.30
N PHE A 38 17.30 27.69 24.70
CA PHE A 38 17.57 26.87 25.88
C PHE A 38 17.74 27.67 27.18
N GLU A 39 17.52 29.00 27.14
CA GLU A 39 17.66 29.90 28.29
C GLU A 39 18.98 29.68 29.06
N LEU A 40 20.10 29.62 28.34
CA LEU A 40 21.43 29.44 28.91
C LEU A 40 21.97 30.79 29.39
N GLU A 41 22.28 30.91 30.69
CA GLU A 41 22.91 32.10 31.25
C GLU A 41 24.37 32.22 30.78
N ASP A 42 24.69 33.32 30.08
CA ASP A 42 26.03 33.60 29.56
C ASP A 42 26.27 35.12 29.41
N ASP A 43 27.51 35.54 29.65
CA ASP A 43 28.03 36.90 29.43
C ASP A 43 28.56 37.11 28.00
N SER A 44 28.43 36.09 27.14
CA SER A 44 28.87 36.13 25.75
C SER A 44 28.16 37.23 24.94
N PRO A 45 28.87 37.92 24.03
CA PRO A 45 28.32 39.06 23.30
C PRO A 45 27.21 38.62 22.34
N LYS A 46 25.96 38.98 22.64
CA LYS A 46 24.76 38.64 21.86
C LYS A 46 24.75 39.19 20.42
N ARG A 47 25.46 40.30 20.18
CA ARG A 47 25.78 40.87 18.85
C ARG A 47 27.04 41.73 18.99
N PHE A 48 27.94 41.69 18.01
CA PHE A 48 29.02 42.67 17.89
C PHE A 48 28.41 44.05 17.58
N ARG A 49 28.10 44.85 18.59
CA ARG A 49 27.70 46.24 18.40
C ARG A 49 28.95 47.08 18.19
N PHE A 50 28.95 47.90 17.15
CA PHE A 50 29.92 48.97 16.94
C PHE A 50 29.81 49.97 18.11
N GLY A 51 30.68 49.81 19.10
CA GLY A 51 31.01 50.84 20.08
C GLY A 51 32.37 51.42 19.73
N PHE A 52 32.50 52.75 19.76
CA PHE A 52 33.77 53.48 19.58
C PHE A 52 34.70 53.31 20.80
N ALA A 53 35.04 52.07 21.15
CA ALA A 53 36.04 51.74 22.15
C ALA A 53 36.98 50.65 21.58
N ASN A 54 38.28 50.90 21.69
CA ASN A 54 39.36 50.38 20.84
C ASN A 54 39.70 48.87 20.93
N GLN A 55 38.82 47.97 21.39
CA GLN A 55 39.12 46.52 21.43
C GLN A 55 37.89 45.62 21.21
N SER A 56 37.16 45.82 20.12
CA SER A 56 36.14 44.87 19.65
C SER A 56 36.63 44.21 18.37
N PRO A 57 36.80 42.87 18.30
CA PRO A 57 37.21 42.22 17.06
C PRO A 57 36.08 42.35 16.02
N SER A 58 36.41 42.86 14.84
CA SER A 58 35.50 43.05 13.70
C SER A 58 35.22 41.76 12.92
N PHE A 59 35.81 40.63 13.32
CA PHE A 59 35.79 39.36 12.62
C PHE A 59 35.66 38.19 13.60
N ILE A 60 34.86 37.19 13.26
CA ILE A 60 34.80 35.93 14.01
C ILE A 60 36.02 35.09 13.62
N HIS A 61 36.97 34.96 14.55
CA HIS A 61 38.08 34.03 14.41
C HIS A 61 37.63 32.60 14.71
N LYS A 62 38.31 31.62 14.09
CA LYS A 62 38.05 30.19 14.30
C LYS A 62 38.09 29.80 15.77
N GLU A 63 39.07 30.32 16.49
CA GLU A 63 39.26 30.10 17.91
C GLU A 63 38.08 30.65 18.71
N THR A 64 37.61 31.86 18.38
CA THR A 64 36.46 32.50 19.03
C THR A 64 35.20 31.66 18.85
N PHE A 65 34.94 31.17 17.63
CA PHE A 65 33.79 30.30 17.36
C PHE A 65 33.89 28.96 18.12
N ASN A 66 35.05 28.32 18.13
CA ASN A 66 35.26 27.06 18.87
C ASN A 66 35.03 27.25 20.38
N HIS A 67 35.50 28.37 20.94
CA HIS A 67 35.25 28.72 22.34
C HIS A 67 33.76 28.92 22.62
N GLU A 68 33.02 29.51 21.70
CA GLU A 68 31.57 29.75 21.86
C GLU A 68 30.77 28.45 21.87
N VAL A 69 31.05 27.54 20.94
CA VAL A 69 30.43 26.20 20.90
C VAL A 69 30.75 25.43 22.18
N PHE A 70 32.00 25.51 22.65
CA PHE A 70 32.40 24.87 23.90
C PHE A 70 31.58 25.40 25.09
N TRP A 71 31.46 26.73 25.25
CA TRP A 71 30.67 27.31 26.33
C TRP A 71 29.19 26.98 26.24
N PHE A 72 28.62 27.00 25.03
CA PHE A 72 27.27 26.49 24.79
C PHE A 72 27.11 25.07 25.34
N CYS A 73 28.01 24.16 24.97
CA CYS A 73 27.97 22.78 25.42
C CYS A 73 28.06 22.64 26.95
N GLN A 74 29.00 23.36 27.58
CA GLN A 74 29.17 23.27 29.04
C GLN A 74 27.93 23.78 29.78
N LYS A 75 27.37 24.91 29.34
CA LYS A 75 26.15 25.48 29.94
C LYS A 75 24.93 24.60 29.71
N TYR A 76 24.80 24.01 28.53
CA TYR A 76 23.74 23.06 28.24
C TYR A 76 23.81 21.83 29.15
N ILE A 77 25.00 21.23 29.30
CA ILE A 77 25.22 20.07 30.18
C ILE A 77 24.98 20.46 31.65
N GLU A 78 25.47 21.61 32.10
CA GLU A 78 25.26 22.11 33.47
C GLU A 78 23.77 22.25 33.81
N LYS A 79 22.96 22.78 32.90
CA LYS A 79 21.53 23.02 33.10
C LYS A 79 20.67 21.75 33.01
N TYR A 80 20.87 20.95 31.96
CA TYR A 80 19.98 19.82 31.64
C TYR A 80 20.52 18.46 32.09
N HIS A 81 21.82 18.36 32.41
CA HIS A 81 22.51 17.09 32.72
C HIS A 81 23.47 17.24 33.91
N SER A 82 22.98 17.83 35.00
CA SER A 82 23.76 18.16 36.21
C SER A 82 24.46 16.97 36.90
N SER A 83 24.10 15.73 36.57
CA SER A 83 24.75 14.51 37.05
C SER A 83 26.12 14.25 36.41
N TYR A 84 26.46 14.91 35.31
CA TYR A 84 27.75 14.77 34.64
C TYR A 84 28.74 15.86 35.07
N PRO A 85 30.02 15.51 35.32
CA PRO A 85 31.04 16.49 35.68
C PRO A 85 31.38 17.40 34.49
N TYR A 86 31.90 18.61 34.75
CA TYR A 86 32.36 19.52 33.70
C TYR A 86 33.58 20.41 34.10
N PRO A 87 34.44 20.79 33.12
CA PRO A 87 34.90 22.15 32.83
C PRO A 87 35.28 23.28 33.81
N ARG A 88 35.53 23.18 35.12
CA ARG A 88 35.68 24.41 35.95
C ARG A 88 37.04 25.16 35.92
N LEU A 89 38.17 24.47 35.83
CA LEU A 89 39.50 25.12 35.90
C LEU A 89 40.03 25.47 34.51
N LYS A 90 40.79 26.57 34.40
CA LYS A 90 41.33 27.08 33.11
C LYS A 90 42.24 26.07 32.40
N GLU A 91 43.06 25.33 33.15
CA GLU A 91 43.97 24.31 32.61
C GLU A 91 43.19 23.12 32.05
N ASP A 92 42.14 22.70 32.77
CA ASP A 92 41.26 21.62 32.36
C ASP A 92 40.40 22.00 31.13
N ILE A 93 39.97 23.27 31.02
CA ILE A 93 39.27 23.78 29.83
C ILE A 93 40.16 23.67 28.59
N ARG A 94 41.45 24.03 28.72
CA ARG A 94 42.39 24.04 27.59
C ARG A 94 42.73 22.63 27.10
N SER A 95 42.92 21.68 28.01
CA SER A 95 43.11 20.27 27.65
C SER A 95 41.87 19.69 26.98
N HIS A 96 40.68 19.94 27.56
CA HIS A 96 39.42 19.43 27.03
C HIS A 96 39.09 19.96 25.62
N LEU A 97 39.37 21.23 25.34
CA LEU A 97 39.22 21.81 24.00
C LEU A 97 40.10 21.12 22.96
N ASN A 98 41.36 20.83 23.31
CA ASN A 98 42.32 20.18 22.41
C ASN A 98 42.01 18.70 22.20
N ASP A 99 41.63 17.98 23.25
CA ASP A 99 41.55 16.52 23.24
C ASP A 99 40.22 15.98 22.70
N LEU A 100 39.10 16.70 22.88
CA LEU A 100 37.76 16.19 22.55
C LEU A 100 37.07 16.93 21.41
N TYR A 101 37.19 18.26 21.35
CA TYR A 101 36.46 19.06 20.38
C TYR A 101 37.25 19.32 19.09
N GLY A 102 38.58 19.46 19.17
CA GLY A 102 39.43 19.76 18.00
C GLY A 102 39.05 21.09 17.33
N ASP A 103 39.22 21.20 16.01
CA ASP A 103 38.82 22.39 15.24
C ASP A 103 37.39 22.27 14.68
N LEU A 104 36.39 22.58 15.52
CA LEU A 104 34.97 22.60 15.15
C LEU A 104 34.68 23.57 14.00
N SER A 105 35.33 24.73 13.98
CA SER A 105 35.16 25.74 12.94
C SER A 105 35.46 25.17 11.55
N GLN A 106 36.48 24.31 11.45
CA GLN A 106 36.84 23.65 10.20
C GLN A 106 35.79 22.62 9.76
N ASN A 107 35.12 21.95 10.70
CA ASN A 107 33.99 21.07 10.39
C ASN A 107 32.81 21.85 9.78
N PHE A 108 32.44 23.00 10.35
CA PHE A 108 31.39 23.85 9.79
C PHE A 108 31.78 24.45 8.44
N LEU A 109 33.03 24.90 8.30
CA LEU A 109 33.57 25.38 7.02
C LEU A 109 33.57 24.30 5.92
N SER A 110 33.62 23.02 6.31
CA SER A 110 33.48 21.88 5.39
C SER A 110 32.02 21.53 5.05
N GLY A 111 31.05 22.29 5.58
CA GLY A 111 29.62 22.11 5.32
C GLY A 111 28.90 21.16 6.27
N LYS A 112 29.54 20.69 7.35
CA LYS A 112 28.83 19.90 8.38
C LYS A 112 27.90 20.81 9.17
N THR A 113 26.64 20.41 9.30
CA THR A 113 25.58 21.16 10.01
C THR A 113 25.31 20.61 11.41
N SER A 114 26.27 19.89 11.99
CA SER A 114 26.13 19.23 13.30
C SER A 114 27.41 19.32 14.10
N PHE A 115 27.27 19.39 15.42
CA PHE A 115 28.39 19.30 16.35
C PHE A 115 28.04 18.41 17.55
N THR A 116 29.06 17.98 18.28
CA THR A 116 28.91 17.09 19.42
C THR A 116 29.41 17.78 20.68
N CYS A 117 28.62 17.75 21.74
CA CYS A 117 29.03 18.15 23.07
C CYS A 117 29.52 16.95 23.89
N PHE A 118 30.51 17.17 24.74
CA PHE A 118 31.12 16.14 25.58
C PHE A 118 31.09 16.58 27.05
N SER A 119 30.78 15.66 27.97
CA SER A 119 30.84 15.93 29.42
C SER A 119 32.12 15.42 30.11
N GLY A 120 32.75 14.36 29.62
CA GLY A 120 33.82 13.69 30.36
C GLY A 120 35.18 14.38 30.24
N TRP A 121 35.81 14.73 31.36
CA TRP A 121 37.14 15.38 31.41
C TRP A 121 38.18 14.72 32.35
N LYS A 122 37.78 13.73 33.15
CA LYS A 122 38.65 13.05 34.14
C LYS A 122 38.63 11.54 33.93
N ASN A 123 39.75 10.88 34.23
CA ASN A 123 39.83 9.43 34.20
C ASN A 123 38.79 8.81 35.15
N ALA A 124 38.01 7.85 34.63
CA ALA A 124 36.93 7.11 35.32
C ALA A 124 35.58 7.82 35.56
N SER A 125 35.33 9.01 35.01
CA SER A 125 33.97 9.59 35.00
C SER A 125 33.10 9.01 33.88
N SER A 126 31.79 8.86 34.12
CA SER A 126 30.83 8.58 33.04
C SER A 126 30.85 9.70 32.01
N LEU A 127 30.83 9.34 30.72
CA LEU A 127 30.87 10.28 29.61
C LEU A 127 29.51 10.33 28.93
N LEU A 128 29.03 11.54 28.66
CA LEU A 128 27.86 11.82 27.83
C LEU A 128 28.34 12.51 26.55
N LYS A 129 27.88 12.01 25.40
CA LYS A 129 28.02 12.71 24.12
C LYS A 129 26.64 13.13 23.64
N ILE A 130 26.47 14.41 23.33
CA ILE A 130 25.20 14.95 22.84
C ILE A 130 25.42 15.50 21.44
N HIS A 131 24.72 15.00 20.45
CA HIS A 131 24.83 15.48 19.08
C HIS A 131 23.72 16.48 18.79
N PHE A 132 24.11 17.61 18.24
CA PHE A 132 23.23 18.69 17.82
C PHE A 132 23.20 18.75 16.30
N PHE A 133 22.02 19.02 15.72
CA PHE A 133 21.86 19.31 14.30
C PHE A 133 21.27 20.70 14.13
N LEU A 134 21.67 21.39 13.06
CA LEU A 134 21.08 22.66 12.68
C LEU A 134 19.74 22.42 11.99
N ASN A 135 18.68 23.03 12.52
CA ASN A 135 17.39 23.17 11.86
C ASN A 135 17.09 24.66 11.68
N GLU A 136 16.89 25.08 10.43
CA GLU A 136 16.80 26.49 10.05
C GLU A 136 18.00 27.30 10.58
N ASN A 137 17.84 28.01 11.70
CA ASN A 137 18.85 28.84 12.34
C ASN A 137 19.02 28.48 13.83
N GLU A 138 18.64 27.28 14.26
CA GLU A 138 18.74 26.82 15.65
C GLU A 138 19.31 25.39 15.71
N PHE A 139 20.10 25.11 16.74
CA PHE A 139 20.67 23.80 16.98
C PHE A 139 19.82 23.02 17.97
N PHE A 140 19.34 21.86 17.55
CA PHE A 140 18.55 20.96 18.39
C PHE A 140 19.34 19.69 18.68
N PRO A 141 19.32 19.19 19.93
CA PRO A 141 19.89 17.90 20.24
C PRO A 141 19.02 16.80 19.63
N TYR A 142 19.64 15.78 19.03
CA TYR A 142 18.90 14.65 18.44
C TYR A 142 19.44 13.28 18.85
N ARG A 143 20.61 13.21 19.49
CA ARG A 143 21.22 11.95 19.92
C ARG A 143 22.04 12.14 21.19
N TYR A 144 21.87 11.22 22.13
CA TYR A 144 22.54 11.20 23.42
C TYR A 144 23.19 9.83 23.61
N ASP A 145 24.52 9.77 23.59
CA ASP A 145 25.28 8.54 23.83
C ASP A 145 25.85 8.53 25.27
N HIS A 146 25.43 7.55 26.06
CA HIS A 146 25.79 7.38 27.46
C HIS A 146 26.86 6.30 27.64
N PHE A 147 28.02 6.70 28.17
CA PHE A 147 29.15 5.81 28.45
C PHE A 147 29.31 5.64 29.96
N ASN A 148 29.61 4.41 30.39
CA ASN A 148 29.89 4.09 31.78
C ASN A 148 31.31 4.56 32.19
N GLN A 149 31.68 4.33 33.45
CA GLN A 149 32.99 4.70 34.00
C GLN A 149 34.17 3.97 33.33
N SER A 150 33.93 2.80 32.73
CA SER A 150 34.92 2.04 31.95
C SER A 150 35.00 2.47 30.47
N GLY A 151 34.25 3.50 30.07
CA GLY A 151 34.24 4.02 28.70
C GLY A 151 33.43 3.18 27.70
N GLN A 152 32.60 2.25 28.18
CA GLN A 152 31.71 1.45 27.34
C GLN A 152 30.36 2.14 27.17
N LEU A 153 29.90 2.22 25.91
CA LEU A 153 28.56 2.69 25.56
C LEU A 153 27.52 1.71 26.10
N TYR A 154 26.54 2.19 26.87
CA TYR A 154 25.48 1.34 27.43
C TYR A 154 24.06 1.76 27.01
N LEU A 155 23.86 3.04 26.66
CA LEU A 155 22.58 3.57 26.20
C LEU A 155 22.81 4.64 25.15
N THR A 156 22.02 4.62 24.07
CA THR A 156 21.86 5.72 23.13
C THR A 156 20.38 6.10 23.09
N GLU A 157 20.06 7.38 23.23
CA GLU A 157 18.72 7.92 23.06
C GLU A 157 18.70 8.85 21.84
N GLU A 158 17.75 8.67 20.93
CA GLU A 158 17.66 9.38 19.66
C GLU A 158 16.26 9.95 19.45
N ASP A 159 16.22 11.13 18.81
CA ASP A 159 15.06 11.74 18.17
C ASP A 159 15.23 11.52 16.66
N GLU A 160 14.82 10.34 16.16
CA GLU A 160 14.92 9.93 14.77
C GLU A 160 14.02 10.79 13.87
N THR A 161 12.84 11.16 14.36
CA THR A 161 11.86 11.99 13.64
C THR A 161 12.20 13.48 13.63
N LYS A 162 13.07 13.93 14.53
CA LYS A 162 13.48 15.33 14.74
C LYS A 162 12.30 16.22 15.12
N ASN A 163 11.34 15.68 15.86
CA ASN A 163 10.15 16.40 16.32
C ASN A 163 10.35 17.04 17.72
N GLY A 164 11.53 16.88 18.32
CA GLY A 164 11.88 17.40 19.63
C GLY A 164 11.63 16.42 20.78
N LYS A 165 11.18 15.19 20.49
CA LYS A 165 11.00 14.11 21.46
C LYS A 165 11.92 12.94 21.11
N LYS A 166 12.45 12.27 22.12
CA LYS A 166 13.23 11.04 21.93
C LYS A 166 12.24 9.91 21.62
N ASP A 167 12.44 9.27 20.48
CA ASP A 167 11.56 8.23 19.92
C ASP A 167 12.29 6.89 19.72
N SER A 168 13.60 6.84 19.97
CA SER A 168 14.41 5.63 19.77
C SER A 168 15.43 5.47 20.91
N PHE A 169 15.45 4.30 21.55
CA PHE A 169 16.35 4.01 22.67
C PHE A 169 17.08 2.70 22.40
N THR A 170 18.42 2.75 22.34
CA THR A 170 19.27 1.58 22.12
C THR A 170 20.07 1.24 23.38
N TYR A 171 19.85 0.05 23.93
CA TYR A 171 20.62 -0.51 25.03
C TYR A 171 21.71 -1.42 24.49
N TYR A 172 22.94 -1.25 24.99
CA TYR A 172 24.11 -2.03 24.56
C TYR A 172 24.53 -3.06 25.60
N ALA A 173 25.03 -4.20 25.14
CA ALA A 173 25.70 -5.20 25.96
C ALA A 173 27.15 -4.79 26.25
N SER A 174 27.79 -5.46 27.22
CA SER A 174 29.18 -5.18 27.64
C SER A 174 30.23 -5.37 26.54
N ASN A 175 29.90 -6.10 25.48
CA ASN A 175 30.74 -6.30 24.30
C ASN A 175 30.56 -5.19 23.23
N GLY A 176 29.74 -4.16 23.49
CA GLY A 176 29.46 -3.06 22.57
C GLY A 176 28.41 -3.37 21.50
N CYS A 177 27.83 -4.58 21.50
CA CYS A 177 26.71 -4.92 20.62
C CYS A 177 25.42 -4.28 21.13
N PRO A 178 24.51 -3.81 20.26
CA PRO A 178 23.13 -3.59 20.64
C PRO A 178 22.57 -4.86 21.28
N LYS A 179 21.79 -4.69 22.34
CA LYS A 179 21.04 -5.74 23.04
C LYS A 179 19.56 -5.60 22.74
N GLU A 180 19.05 -4.37 22.84
CA GLU A 180 17.65 -4.03 22.66
C GLU A 180 17.53 -2.63 22.06
N ILE A 181 16.65 -2.43 21.08
CA ILE A 181 16.25 -1.12 20.58
C ILE A 181 14.75 -1.00 20.76
N THR A 182 14.27 0.04 21.42
CA THR A 182 12.85 0.34 21.58
C THR A 182 12.51 1.61 20.83
N LYS A 183 11.42 1.61 20.06
CA LYS A 183 11.01 2.75 19.24
C LYS A 183 9.54 3.12 19.45
N ASP A 184 9.27 4.42 19.39
CA ASP A 184 7.95 5.03 19.18
C ASP A 184 7.89 5.50 17.73
N LYS A 185 7.30 4.71 16.86
CA LYS A 185 7.24 4.97 15.42
C LYS A 185 5.97 5.67 14.98
N ASN A 186 4.92 5.60 15.80
CA ASN A 186 3.62 6.16 15.52
C ASN A 186 3.46 7.60 16.10
N ASP A 187 4.40 8.06 16.93
CA ASP A 187 4.44 9.37 17.62
C ASP A 187 3.22 9.61 18.53
N PHE A 188 2.64 8.54 19.08
CA PHE A 188 1.59 8.61 20.09
C PHE A 188 2.14 8.66 21.53
N GLY A 189 3.46 8.52 21.69
CA GLY A 189 4.16 8.67 22.96
C GLY A 189 4.43 7.35 23.69
N GLY A 190 3.96 6.23 23.15
CA GLY A 190 4.27 4.88 23.62
C GLY A 190 5.32 4.19 22.74
N ILE A 191 6.08 3.27 23.32
CA ILE A 191 6.93 2.38 22.52
C ILE A 191 6.02 1.36 21.82
N ASP A 192 6.10 1.29 20.50
CA ASP A 192 5.33 0.38 19.65
C ASP A 192 6.21 -0.68 18.95
N GLU A 193 7.55 -0.55 18.98
CA GLU A 193 8.49 -1.56 18.47
C GLU A 193 9.62 -1.92 19.45
N TRP A 194 9.95 -3.21 19.57
CA TRP A 194 11.11 -3.73 20.33
C TRP A 194 11.97 -4.65 19.48
N TRP A 195 13.23 -4.31 19.31
CA TRP A 195 14.20 -5.05 18.49
C TRP A 195 15.25 -5.69 19.39
N TYR A 196 15.38 -7.00 19.34
CA TYR A 196 16.29 -7.78 20.17
C TYR A 196 17.47 -8.29 19.37
N TYR A 197 18.64 -8.20 19.98
CA TYR A 197 19.91 -8.58 19.37
C TYR A 197 20.64 -9.61 20.24
N GLN A 198 21.23 -10.61 19.60
CA GLN A 198 22.10 -11.60 20.22
C GLN A 198 23.38 -11.71 19.41
N ASN A 199 24.54 -11.62 20.07
CA ASN A 199 25.85 -11.65 19.41
C ASN A 199 25.96 -10.64 18.24
N CYS A 200 25.53 -9.40 18.45
CA CYS A 200 25.51 -8.32 17.44
C CYS A 200 24.60 -8.61 16.21
N LYS A 201 23.73 -9.63 16.25
CA LYS A 201 22.79 -9.94 15.16
C LYS A 201 21.36 -9.74 15.64
N LEU A 202 20.51 -9.21 14.76
CA LEU A 202 19.08 -9.10 15.01
C LEU A 202 18.49 -10.51 15.08
N VAL A 203 17.77 -10.81 16.16
CA VAL A 203 17.14 -12.12 16.38
C VAL A 203 15.62 -12.04 16.46
N ARG A 204 15.06 -10.91 16.90
CA ARG A 204 13.61 -10.76 17.07
C ARG A 204 13.18 -9.29 17.01
N ILE A 205 12.03 -8.99 16.41
CA ILE A 205 11.33 -7.71 16.51
C ILE A 205 9.90 -7.98 17.00
N GLU A 206 9.41 -7.18 17.94
CA GLU A 206 8.04 -7.24 18.46
C GLU A 206 7.34 -5.92 18.19
N TYR A 207 6.05 -5.97 17.86
CA TYR A 207 5.23 -4.82 17.46
C TYR A 207 3.95 -4.77 18.32
N ASP A 208 3.64 -3.60 18.89
CA ASP A 208 2.40 -3.26 19.62
C ASP A 208 1.85 -1.95 19.03
N ALA A 209 1.29 -2.04 17.82
CA ALA A 209 1.01 -0.86 17.00
C ALA A 209 -0.16 -0.01 17.52
N ASN A 210 -0.98 -0.57 18.42
CA ASN A 210 -2.13 0.11 19.02
C ASN A 210 -1.90 0.50 20.50
N GLU A 211 -0.70 0.23 21.03
CA GLU A 211 -0.25 0.55 22.39
C GLU A 211 -1.15 -0.01 23.49
N ASN A 212 -1.77 -1.16 23.26
CA ASN A 212 -2.66 -1.80 24.22
C ASN A 212 -1.90 -2.71 25.23
N GLY A 213 -0.59 -2.88 25.06
CA GLY A 213 0.28 -3.73 25.87
C GLY A 213 0.39 -5.18 25.37
N TYR A 214 -0.27 -5.52 24.28
CA TYR A 214 -0.22 -6.82 23.60
C TYR A 214 0.58 -6.70 22.31
N LYS A 215 1.55 -7.59 22.12
CA LYS A 215 2.39 -7.60 20.91
C LYS A 215 1.63 -8.30 19.78
N GLU A 216 0.98 -7.55 18.89
CA GLU A 216 0.23 -8.11 17.76
C GLU A 216 1.09 -8.92 16.80
N ARG A 217 2.40 -8.64 16.75
CA ARG A 217 3.33 -9.32 15.85
C ARG A 217 4.71 -9.47 16.45
N ILE A 218 5.31 -10.64 16.29
CA ILE A 218 6.66 -11.01 16.73
C ILE A 218 7.36 -11.67 15.54
N CYS A 219 8.39 -11.03 15.01
CA CYS A 219 9.19 -11.53 13.90
C CYS A 219 10.56 -12.00 14.39
N TYR A 220 11.00 -13.17 13.95
CA TYR A 220 12.28 -13.77 14.23
C TYR A 220 13.20 -13.67 13.02
N PHE A 221 14.50 -13.55 13.29
CA PHE A 221 15.51 -13.28 12.28
C PHE A 221 16.71 -14.22 12.46
N GLU A 222 17.24 -14.71 11.34
CA GLU A 222 18.53 -15.42 11.28
C GLU A 222 19.42 -14.75 10.23
N ASN A 223 20.65 -14.39 10.60
CA ASN A 223 21.59 -13.68 9.73
C ASN A 223 20.99 -12.41 9.08
N ASN A 224 20.25 -11.62 9.85
CA ASN A 224 19.55 -10.41 9.41
C ASN A 224 18.51 -10.65 8.30
N LYS A 225 18.03 -11.89 8.12
CA LYS A 225 16.88 -12.22 7.28
C LYS A 225 15.73 -12.67 8.16
N GLU A 226 14.55 -12.15 7.86
CA GLU A 226 13.31 -12.59 8.50
C GLU A 226 13.08 -14.07 8.20
N THR A 227 12.94 -14.88 9.24
CA THR A 227 12.68 -16.32 9.12
C THR A 227 11.22 -16.66 9.38
N TYR A 228 10.65 -16.09 10.44
CA TYR A 228 9.31 -16.43 10.92
C TYR A 228 8.70 -15.23 11.63
N CYS A 229 7.46 -14.86 11.27
CA CYS A 229 6.65 -13.96 12.07
C CYS A 229 5.43 -14.68 12.65
N GLU A 230 5.15 -14.39 13.90
CA GLU A 230 3.95 -14.76 14.62
C GLU A 230 3.14 -13.50 14.87
N GLY A 231 1.96 -13.43 14.28
CA GLY A 231 1.01 -12.37 14.57
C GLY A 231 -0.41 -12.86 14.33
N VAL A 232 -1.37 -12.01 14.61
CA VAL A 232 -2.79 -12.40 14.56
C VAL A 232 -3.16 -12.90 13.16
N GLY A 233 -3.52 -14.19 13.07
CA GLY A 233 -3.87 -14.88 11.84
C GLY A 233 -2.70 -15.30 10.93
N GLU A 234 -1.44 -14.94 11.23
CA GLU A 234 -0.29 -15.28 10.37
C GLU A 234 0.05 -16.77 10.38
N LYS A 235 -0.16 -17.42 11.53
CA LYS A 235 0.08 -18.86 11.68
C LYS A 235 -0.84 -19.65 10.76
N GLU A 236 -2.14 -19.35 10.81
CA GLU A 236 -3.15 -19.94 9.97
C GLU A 236 -2.90 -19.61 8.48
N GLU A 237 -2.46 -18.40 8.16
CA GLU A 237 -2.12 -18.00 6.80
C GLU A 237 -0.94 -18.82 6.24
N ARG A 238 0.08 -19.11 7.06
CA ARG A 238 1.22 -19.94 6.64
C ARG A 238 0.80 -21.38 6.40
N GLU A 239 0.02 -21.96 7.31
CA GLU A 239 -0.54 -23.30 7.13
C GLU A 239 -1.41 -23.36 5.87
N ALA A 240 -2.24 -22.34 5.62
CA ALA A 240 -3.05 -22.23 4.41
C ALA A 240 -2.18 -22.20 3.15
N THR A 241 -1.10 -21.43 3.14
CA THR A 241 -0.19 -21.30 1.99
C THR A 241 0.60 -22.59 1.74
N GLN A 242 0.97 -23.32 2.79
CA GLN A 242 1.58 -24.63 2.65
C GLN A 242 0.60 -25.64 2.04
N LEU A 243 -0.67 -25.62 2.46
CA LEU A 243 -1.72 -26.47 1.89
C LEU A 243 -2.06 -26.08 0.45
N GLU A 244 -2.04 -24.78 0.13
CA GLU A 244 -2.20 -24.23 -1.22
C GLU A 244 -1.10 -24.78 -2.16
N SER A 245 0.16 -24.77 -1.72
CA SER A 245 1.27 -25.33 -2.52
C SER A 245 1.21 -26.86 -2.69
N GLN A 246 0.43 -27.54 -1.85
CA GLN A 246 0.11 -28.97 -1.98
C GLN A 246 -1.18 -29.22 -2.77
N GLU A 247 -1.78 -28.20 -3.38
CA GLU A 247 -3.07 -28.23 -4.10
C GLU A 247 -4.25 -28.72 -3.25
N LYS A 248 -4.16 -28.58 -1.91
CA LYS A 248 -5.23 -28.93 -0.96
C LYS A 248 -6.16 -27.74 -0.74
N TRP A 249 -6.86 -27.33 -1.79
CA TRP A 249 -7.65 -26.09 -1.84
C TRP A 249 -8.69 -25.97 -0.72
N LYS A 250 -9.44 -27.04 -0.42
CA LYS A 250 -10.49 -27.02 0.62
C LYS A 250 -9.93 -26.88 2.03
N GLU A 251 -8.80 -27.51 2.32
CA GLU A 251 -8.13 -27.38 3.61
C GLU A 251 -7.50 -25.99 3.73
N ALA A 252 -6.83 -25.52 2.69
CA ALA A 252 -6.27 -24.16 2.62
C ALA A 252 -7.36 -23.10 2.86
N LEU A 253 -8.53 -23.24 2.23
CA LEU A 253 -9.68 -22.34 2.42
C LEU A 253 -10.13 -22.26 3.88
N LYS A 254 -10.15 -23.38 4.60
CA LYS A 254 -10.50 -23.41 6.03
C LYS A 254 -9.51 -22.59 6.86
N PHE A 255 -8.22 -22.71 6.57
CA PHE A 255 -7.19 -21.95 7.29
C PHE A 255 -7.18 -20.47 6.90
N TYR A 256 -7.39 -20.11 5.64
CA TYR A 256 -7.54 -18.71 5.24
C TYR A 256 -8.74 -18.03 5.93
N ARG A 257 -9.88 -18.71 6.04
CA ARG A 257 -11.04 -18.20 6.77
C ARG A 257 -10.76 -17.99 8.26
N LYS A 258 -10.03 -18.92 8.89
CA LYS A 258 -9.60 -18.77 10.29
C LYS A 258 -8.64 -17.60 10.46
N SER A 259 -7.63 -17.51 9.60
CA SER A 259 -6.68 -16.38 9.56
C SER A 259 -7.40 -15.04 9.49
N LEU A 260 -8.34 -14.90 8.54
CA LEU A 260 -9.15 -13.69 8.38
C LEU A 260 -10.00 -13.40 9.62
N ALA A 261 -10.59 -14.43 10.24
CA ALA A 261 -11.42 -14.26 11.44
C ALA A 261 -10.60 -13.79 12.65
N GLU A 262 -9.41 -14.35 12.86
CA GLU A 262 -8.49 -13.88 13.90
C GLU A 262 -8.04 -12.45 13.61
N TYR A 263 -7.61 -12.16 12.38
CA TYR A 263 -7.13 -10.82 12.01
C TYR A 263 -8.18 -9.72 12.23
N LYS A 264 -9.45 -10.03 11.96
CA LYS A 264 -10.56 -9.09 12.18
C LYS A 264 -10.88 -8.80 13.64
N LYS A 265 -10.49 -9.66 14.59
CA LYS A 265 -10.70 -9.38 16.03
C LYS A 265 -9.91 -8.16 16.46
N GLU A 266 -8.70 -8.00 15.91
CA GLU A 266 -7.82 -6.88 16.20
C GLU A 266 -8.05 -5.70 15.25
N VAL A 267 -8.31 -5.96 13.96
CA VAL A 267 -8.41 -4.91 12.93
C VAL A 267 -9.73 -5.00 12.15
N PRO A 268 -10.82 -4.39 12.65
CA PRO A 268 -12.14 -4.49 12.03
C PRO A 268 -12.31 -3.64 10.76
N ASN A 269 -11.57 -2.52 10.64
CA ASN A 269 -11.76 -1.52 9.59
C ASN A 269 -11.20 -1.89 8.21
N GLY A 270 -10.62 -3.09 8.06
CA GLY A 270 -10.08 -3.61 6.80
C GLY A 270 -8.75 -2.95 6.40
N THR A 271 -7.75 -3.78 6.12
CA THR A 271 -6.42 -3.33 5.65
C THR A 271 -6.07 -3.97 4.31
N LEU A 272 -4.94 -3.59 3.73
CA LEU A 272 -4.38 -4.28 2.56
C LEU A 272 -4.24 -5.80 2.79
N ARG A 273 -3.96 -6.22 4.03
CA ARG A 273 -3.90 -7.65 4.38
C ARG A 273 -5.28 -8.31 4.33
N THR A 274 -6.30 -7.66 4.88
CA THR A 274 -7.71 -8.11 4.75
C THR A 274 -8.07 -8.32 3.29
N CYS A 275 -7.74 -7.35 2.43
CA CYS A 275 -7.96 -7.44 0.99
C CYS A 275 -7.22 -8.64 0.37
N SER A 276 -5.94 -8.84 0.73
CA SER A 276 -5.15 -9.97 0.23
C SER A 276 -5.74 -11.33 0.62
N LEU A 277 -6.15 -11.50 1.88
CA LEU A 277 -6.78 -12.71 2.38
C LEU A 277 -8.13 -12.98 1.70
N LEU A 278 -9.01 -11.97 1.64
CA LEU A 278 -10.29 -12.06 0.95
C LEU A 278 -10.12 -12.42 -0.52
N ARG A 279 -9.12 -11.85 -1.20
CA ARG A 279 -8.80 -12.19 -2.59
C ARG A 279 -8.38 -13.65 -2.74
N LYS A 280 -7.54 -14.18 -1.84
CA LYS A 280 -7.14 -15.60 -1.84
C LYS A 280 -8.35 -16.51 -1.63
N ILE A 281 -9.19 -16.19 -0.65
CA ILE A 281 -10.44 -16.91 -0.37
C ILE A 281 -11.35 -16.91 -1.60
N ALA A 282 -11.60 -15.73 -2.18
CA ALA A 282 -12.46 -15.56 -3.34
C ALA A 282 -11.97 -16.37 -4.56
N ASN A 283 -10.66 -16.35 -4.83
CA ASN A 283 -10.08 -17.12 -5.93
C ASN A 283 -10.31 -18.63 -5.74
N ILE A 284 -10.07 -19.16 -4.54
CA ILE A 284 -10.28 -20.57 -4.23
C ILE A 284 -11.77 -20.93 -4.36
N GLU A 285 -12.67 -20.11 -3.82
CA GLU A 285 -14.12 -20.33 -3.90
C GLU A 285 -14.63 -20.33 -5.36
N TYR A 286 -14.11 -19.43 -6.19
CA TYR A 286 -14.43 -19.40 -7.61
C TYR A 286 -13.98 -20.67 -8.33
N ASN A 287 -12.74 -21.11 -8.09
CA ASN A 287 -12.18 -22.32 -8.72
C ASN A 287 -12.90 -23.60 -8.27
N GLU A 288 -13.32 -23.66 -7.00
CA GLU A 288 -14.12 -24.76 -6.44
C GLU A 288 -15.62 -24.66 -6.79
N ARG A 289 -16.05 -23.62 -7.52
CA ARG A 289 -17.43 -23.36 -7.93
C ARG A 289 -18.41 -23.13 -6.77
N GLU A 290 -17.90 -22.66 -5.63
CA GLU A 290 -18.66 -22.34 -4.43
C GLU A 290 -19.28 -20.93 -4.51
N PHE A 291 -20.10 -20.69 -5.54
CA PHE A 291 -20.56 -19.35 -5.91
C PHE A 291 -21.30 -18.60 -4.79
N HIS A 292 -22.06 -19.29 -3.93
CA HIS A 292 -22.76 -18.63 -2.81
C HIS A 292 -21.80 -18.10 -1.73
N SER A 293 -20.70 -18.81 -1.48
CA SER A 293 -19.67 -18.32 -0.55
C SER A 293 -18.86 -17.21 -1.22
N PHE A 294 -18.52 -17.41 -2.49
CA PHE A 294 -17.82 -16.43 -3.32
C PHE A 294 -18.53 -15.07 -3.34
N THR A 295 -19.86 -15.03 -3.53
CA THR A 295 -20.59 -13.76 -3.52
C THR A 295 -20.48 -13.03 -2.18
N LYS A 296 -20.54 -13.75 -1.05
CA LYS A 296 -20.39 -13.15 0.29
C LYS A 296 -18.98 -12.61 0.51
N THR A 297 -17.97 -13.34 0.06
CA THR A 297 -16.58 -12.90 0.12
C THR A 297 -16.37 -11.63 -0.72
N LEU A 298 -16.99 -11.53 -1.90
CA LEU A 298 -16.95 -10.33 -2.73
C LEU A 298 -17.72 -9.16 -2.12
N ASP A 299 -18.92 -9.38 -1.54
CA ASP A 299 -19.67 -8.36 -0.81
C ASP A 299 -18.80 -7.73 0.28
N GLU A 300 -18.10 -8.58 1.04
CA GLU A 300 -17.19 -8.12 2.08
C GLU A 300 -15.98 -7.38 1.48
N PHE A 301 -15.34 -7.94 0.45
CA PHE A 301 -14.18 -7.33 -0.20
C PHE A 301 -14.48 -5.92 -0.71
N PHE A 302 -15.64 -5.72 -1.36
CA PHE A 302 -16.03 -4.40 -1.88
C PHE A 302 -16.62 -3.46 -0.82
N SER A 303 -16.92 -3.95 0.39
CA SER A 303 -17.28 -3.08 1.52
C SER A 303 -16.09 -2.25 2.03
N TYR A 304 -14.87 -2.74 1.81
CA TYR A 304 -13.64 -2.06 2.21
C TYR A 304 -13.09 -1.20 1.08
N ARG A 305 -13.10 0.14 1.26
CA ARG A 305 -12.54 1.09 0.29
C ARG A 305 -11.05 0.86 0.00
N VAL A 306 -10.30 0.35 0.98
CA VAL A 306 -8.87 0.03 0.85
C VAL A 306 -8.61 -1.08 -0.18
N CYS A 307 -9.60 -1.92 -0.46
CA CYS A 307 -9.48 -3.01 -1.43
C CYS A 307 -9.72 -2.58 -2.88
N GLU A 308 -10.22 -1.36 -3.10
CA GLU A 308 -10.41 -0.84 -4.46
C GLU A 308 -9.06 -0.59 -5.14
N SER A 309 -8.87 -1.18 -6.32
CA SER A 309 -7.71 -0.92 -7.17
C SER A 309 -8.06 -1.13 -8.64
N ASP A 310 -7.29 -0.52 -9.54
CA ASP A 310 -7.38 -0.73 -10.99
C ASP A 310 -6.55 -1.93 -11.47
N SER A 311 -6.17 -2.83 -10.55
CA SER A 311 -5.50 -4.07 -10.93
C SER A 311 -6.44 -4.98 -11.72
N LEU A 312 -5.89 -5.72 -12.69
CA LEU A 312 -6.67 -6.59 -13.58
C LEU A 312 -7.56 -7.57 -12.80
N ASP A 313 -7.02 -8.18 -11.74
CA ASP A 313 -7.74 -9.16 -10.91
C ASP A 313 -8.92 -8.52 -10.16
N VAL A 314 -8.70 -7.34 -9.57
CA VAL A 314 -9.77 -6.62 -8.85
C VAL A 314 -10.84 -6.13 -9.81
N LEU A 315 -10.45 -5.67 -10.99
CA LEU A 315 -11.40 -5.30 -12.05
C LEU A 315 -12.20 -6.50 -12.54
N LEU A 316 -11.60 -7.69 -12.66
CA LEU A 316 -12.32 -8.93 -12.98
C LEU A 316 -13.37 -9.24 -11.90
N TYR A 317 -12.99 -9.23 -10.63
CA TYR A 317 -13.92 -9.45 -9.52
C TYR A 317 -15.05 -8.42 -9.49
N LYS A 318 -14.72 -7.14 -9.69
CA LYS A 318 -15.69 -6.03 -9.71
C LYS A 318 -16.68 -6.18 -10.85
N SER A 319 -16.18 -6.55 -12.03
CA SER A 319 -17.00 -6.80 -13.22
C SER A 319 -17.95 -7.98 -13.00
N TYR A 320 -17.46 -9.08 -12.42
CA TYR A 320 -18.28 -10.23 -12.06
C TYR A 320 -19.35 -9.87 -11.01
N TYR A 321 -18.95 -9.14 -9.97
CA TYR A 321 -19.81 -8.71 -8.88
C TYR A 321 -21.00 -7.89 -9.37
N TYR A 322 -20.75 -6.86 -10.19
CA TYR A 322 -21.83 -6.07 -10.79
C TYR A 322 -22.77 -6.92 -11.66
N LEU A 323 -22.22 -7.85 -12.43
CA LEU A 323 -22.99 -8.63 -13.40
C LEU A 323 -23.87 -9.70 -12.74
N TYR A 324 -23.32 -10.46 -11.80
CA TYR A 324 -23.97 -11.66 -11.27
C TYR A 324 -24.51 -11.51 -9.85
N VAL A 325 -23.97 -10.58 -9.05
CA VAL A 325 -24.41 -10.37 -7.66
C VAL A 325 -25.42 -9.23 -7.60
N LEU A 326 -25.04 -8.05 -8.08
CA LEU A 326 -25.91 -6.86 -8.04
C LEU A 326 -26.92 -6.78 -9.18
N ASN A 327 -26.72 -7.55 -10.26
CA ASN A 327 -27.47 -7.41 -11.52
C ASN A 327 -27.46 -5.96 -12.07
N ASP A 328 -26.41 -5.19 -11.78
CA ASP A 328 -26.18 -3.85 -12.30
C ASP A 328 -25.43 -3.96 -13.65
N TYR A 329 -26.20 -4.17 -14.70
CA TYR A 329 -25.67 -4.32 -16.05
C TYR A 329 -24.97 -3.06 -16.56
N SER A 330 -25.35 -1.87 -16.07
CA SER A 330 -24.73 -0.60 -16.48
C SER A 330 -23.30 -0.51 -16.00
N SER A 331 -23.09 -0.71 -14.69
CA SER A 331 -21.76 -0.73 -14.09
C SER A 331 -20.93 -1.91 -14.57
N ALA A 332 -21.56 -3.08 -14.78
CA ALA A 332 -20.89 -4.26 -15.32
C ALA A 332 -20.29 -4.01 -16.71
N LYS A 333 -21.03 -3.36 -17.63
CA LYS A 333 -20.52 -3.02 -18.98
C LYS A 333 -19.27 -2.14 -18.90
N GLU A 334 -19.34 -1.06 -18.11
CA GLU A 334 -18.21 -0.13 -17.99
C GLU A 334 -16.99 -0.83 -17.39
N SER A 335 -17.21 -1.61 -16.33
CA SER A 335 -16.16 -2.39 -15.67
C SER A 335 -15.54 -3.42 -16.63
N TYR A 336 -16.34 -4.26 -17.29
CA TYR A 336 -15.84 -5.26 -18.25
C TYR A 336 -15.14 -4.64 -19.46
N LYS A 337 -15.56 -3.45 -19.92
CA LYS A 337 -14.86 -2.72 -20.98
C LYS A 337 -13.45 -2.33 -20.56
N LYS A 338 -13.29 -1.73 -19.36
CA LYS A 338 -11.98 -1.40 -18.79
C LYS A 338 -11.13 -2.66 -18.59
N THR A 339 -11.72 -3.72 -18.03
CA THR A 339 -11.07 -5.02 -17.83
C THR A 339 -10.56 -5.61 -19.15
N ALA A 340 -11.37 -5.59 -20.21
CA ALA A 340 -10.98 -6.10 -21.54
C ALA A 340 -9.80 -5.31 -22.15
N GLU A 341 -9.79 -3.98 -21.97
CA GLU A 341 -8.71 -3.12 -22.45
C GLU A 341 -7.38 -3.41 -21.73
N ILE A 342 -7.41 -3.57 -20.41
CA ILE A 342 -6.22 -3.90 -19.60
C ILE A 342 -5.74 -5.31 -19.91
N TYR A 343 -6.64 -6.30 -19.94
CA TYR A 343 -6.30 -7.68 -20.27
C TYR A 343 -5.57 -7.77 -21.63
N ARG A 344 -6.09 -7.07 -22.65
CA ARG A 344 -5.47 -7.03 -23.97
C ARG A 344 -4.08 -6.38 -23.97
N LYS A 345 -3.87 -5.34 -23.17
CA LYS A 345 -2.55 -4.70 -23.02
C LYS A 345 -1.54 -5.64 -22.36
N VAL A 346 -1.96 -6.43 -21.37
CA VAL A 346 -1.08 -7.33 -20.61
C VAL A 346 -0.77 -8.60 -21.38
N HIS A 347 -1.79 -9.26 -21.95
CA HIS A 347 -1.63 -10.57 -22.57
C HIS A 347 -1.48 -10.53 -24.10
N GLY A 348 -1.73 -9.39 -24.75
CA GLY A 348 -1.68 -9.26 -26.21
C GLY A 348 -2.85 -9.92 -26.94
N GLU A 349 -3.76 -10.59 -26.23
CA GLU A 349 -4.92 -11.29 -26.79
C GLU A 349 -6.25 -10.89 -26.13
N ILE A 350 -7.35 -11.38 -26.69
CA ILE A 350 -8.71 -11.09 -26.20
C ILE A 350 -9.20 -12.32 -25.43
N SER A 351 -9.54 -12.14 -24.15
CA SER A 351 -10.18 -13.20 -23.37
C SER A 351 -11.59 -13.46 -23.89
N PRO A 352 -11.92 -14.71 -24.29
CA PRO A 352 -13.27 -15.09 -24.66
C PRO A 352 -14.28 -14.90 -23.54
N GLU A 353 -13.90 -15.19 -22.29
CA GLU A 353 -14.78 -15.09 -21.13
C GLU A 353 -15.19 -13.64 -20.86
N ILE A 354 -14.22 -12.74 -20.79
CA ILE A 354 -14.46 -11.29 -20.60
C ILE A 354 -15.37 -10.76 -21.70
N SER A 355 -15.13 -11.17 -22.95
CA SER A 355 -15.91 -10.72 -24.10
C SER A 355 -17.34 -11.27 -24.09
N LEU A 356 -17.54 -12.53 -23.69
CA LEU A 356 -18.86 -13.15 -23.56
C LEU A 356 -19.66 -12.51 -22.41
N ASN A 357 -19.04 -12.26 -21.26
CA ASN A 357 -19.68 -11.58 -20.13
C ASN A 357 -20.03 -10.12 -20.47
N LEU A 358 -19.16 -9.41 -21.19
CA LEU A 358 -19.43 -8.07 -21.70
C LEU A 358 -20.62 -8.08 -22.67
N ALA A 359 -20.68 -9.03 -23.60
CA ALA A 359 -21.80 -9.19 -24.51
C ALA A 359 -23.11 -9.46 -23.79
N TYR A 360 -23.07 -10.29 -22.74
CA TYR A 360 -24.23 -10.54 -21.89
C TYR A 360 -24.70 -9.27 -21.18
N ALA A 361 -23.79 -8.48 -20.62
CA ALA A 361 -24.13 -7.19 -19.99
C ALA A 361 -24.78 -6.20 -20.99
N TYR A 362 -24.31 -6.14 -22.23
CA TYR A 362 -24.94 -5.35 -23.31
C TYR A 362 -26.33 -5.88 -23.68
N LEU A 363 -26.49 -7.20 -23.79
CA LEU A 363 -27.77 -7.83 -24.09
C LEU A 363 -28.82 -7.51 -23.01
N MET A 364 -28.44 -7.63 -21.73
CA MET A 364 -29.34 -7.31 -20.60
C MET A 364 -29.67 -5.82 -20.52
N SER A 365 -28.75 -4.95 -20.95
CA SER A 365 -28.96 -3.51 -21.07
C SER A 365 -29.76 -3.07 -22.30
N LYS A 366 -30.23 -4.02 -23.14
CA LYS A 366 -30.94 -3.75 -24.41
C LYS A 366 -30.10 -2.93 -25.42
N GLU A 367 -28.80 -3.16 -25.46
CA GLU A 367 -27.86 -2.54 -26.42
C GLU A 367 -27.31 -3.59 -27.42
N PRO A 368 -28.14 -4.11 -28.34
CA PRO A 368 -27.79 -5.27 -29.16
C PRO A 368 -26.67 -4.99 -30.17
N LYS A 369 -26.50 -3.75 -30.64
CA LYS A 369 -25.39 -3.39 -31.54
C LYS A 369 -24.03 -3.55 -30.86
N ALA A 370 -23.89 -3.01 -29.64
CA ALA A 370 -22.67 -3.11 -28.85
C ALA A 370 -22.38 -4.57 -28.43
N CYS A 371 -23.44 -5.34 -28.14
CA CYS A 371 -23.32 -6.79 -27.95
C CYS A 371 -22.64 -7.47 -29.15
N LEU A 372 -23.11 -7.24 -30.38
CA LEU A 372 -22.51 -7.86 -31.56
C LEU A 372 -21.04 -7.43 -31.75
N THR A 373 -20.74 -6.15 -31.61
CA THR A 373 -19.36 -5.62 -31.71
C THR A 373 -18.42 -6.28 -30.70
N SER A 374 -18.87 -6.55 -29.48
CA SER A 374 -18.05 -7.25 -28.46
C SER A 374 -17.74 -8.70 -28.84
N LEU A 375 -18.59 -9.35 -29.63
CA LEU A 375 -18.45 -10.74 -30.05
C LEU A 375 -17.76 -10.92 -31.41
N GLU A 376 -17.71 -9.90 -32.26
CA GLU A 376 -17.12 -9.97 -33.62
C GLU A 376 -15.67 -10.44 -33.61
N LYS A 377 -14.89 -9.97 -32.63
CA LYS A 377 -13.46 -10.26 -32.51
C LYS A 377 -13.16 -11.70 -32.06
N LEU A 378 -14.16 -12.45 -31.60
CA LEU A 378 -13.99 -13.84 -31.17
C LEU A 378 -14.00 -14.79 -32.37
N ASN A 379 -12.92 -15.56 -32.51
CA ASN A 379 -12.82 -16.61 -33.51
C ASN A 379 -13.49 -17.89 -33.02
N SER A 380 -14.67 -18.21 -33.56
CA SER A 380 -15.44 -19.41 -33.20
C SER A 380 -14.66 -20.72 -33.28
N ARG A 381 -13.70 -20.87 -34.21
CA ARG A 381 -12.91 -22.11 -34.38
C ARG A 381 -11.93 -22.36 -33.24
N ARG A 382 -11.47 -21.30 -32.58
CA ARG A 382 -10.52 -21.38 -31.45
C ARG A 382 -11.21 -21.63 -30.10
N LEU A 383 -12.53 -21.48 -30.03
CA LEU A 383 -13.28 -21.65 -28.79
C LEU A 383 -13.60 -23.11 -28.50
N MET A 384 -13.52 -23.51 -27.24
CA MET A 384 -14.07 -24.79 -26.76
C MET A 384 -15.60 -24.87 -26.99
N PRO A 385 -16.20 -26.07 -27.05
CA PRO A 385 -17.63 -26.23 -27.36
C PRO A 385 -18.56 -25.38 -26.48
N TYR A 386 -18.27 -25.27 -25.19
CA TYR A 386 -19.11 -24.55 -24.22
C TYR A 386 -19.10 -23.01 -24.44
N PRO A 387 -17.96 -22.30 -24.45
CA PRO A 387 -17.93 -20.88 -24.83
C PRO A 387 -18.44 -20.62 -26.27
N ARG A 388 -18.23 -21.58 -27.18
CA ARG A 388 -18.71 -21.48 -28.57
C ARG A 388 -20.24 -21.50 -28.64
N PHE A 389 -20.90 -22.27 -27.78
CA PHE A 389 -22.36 -22.23 -27.64
C PHE A 389 -22.84 -20.82 -27.27
N PHE A 390 -22.26 -20.21 -26.22
CA PHE A 390 -22.64 -18.87 -25.77
C PHE A 390 -22.34 -17.79 -26.80
N LEU A 391 -21.25 -17.91 -27.57
CA LEU A 391 -20.96 -17.00 -28.68
C LEU A 391 -22.13 -16.96 -29.68
N PHE A 392 -22.59 -18.11 -30.16
CA PHE A 392 -23.68 -18.17 -31.13
C PHE A 392 -25.04 -17.84 -30.50
N TYR A 393 -25.26 -18.25 -29.25
CA TYR A 393 -26.48 -17.91 -28.52
C TYR A 393 -26.63 -16.41 -28.31
N TYR A 394 -25.58 -15.71 -27.87
CA TYR A 394 -25.60 -14.26 -27.68
C TYR A 394 -25.69 -13.52 -29.01
N ARG A 395 -24.93 -13.91 -30.04
CA ARG A 395 -25.09 -13.33 -31.40
C ARG A 395 -26.54 -13.46 -31.88
N GLY A 396 -27.09 -14.67 -31.84
CA GLY A 396 -28.46 -14.92 -32.26
C GLY A 396 -29.50 -14.15 -31.44
N SER A 397 -29.26 -13.96 -30.15
CA SER A 397 -30.13 -13.17 -29.27
C SER A 397 -30.06 -11.67 -29.59
N CYS A 398 -28.87 -11.13 -29.86
CA CYS A 398 -28.67 -9.72 -30.18
C CYS A 398 -29.24 -9.38 -31.57
N GLU A 399 -29.06 -10.26 -32.56
CA GLU A 399 -29.72 -10.14 -33.88
C GLU A 399 -31.25 -10.19 -33.76
N LEU A 400 -31.77 -11.09 -32.92
CA LEU A 400 -33.21 -11.20 -32.67
C LEU A 400 -33.80 -9.93 -32.04
N SER A 401 -33.01 -9.22 -31.21
CA SER A 401 -33.39 -7.92 -30.65
C SER A 401 -33.33 -6.78 -31.67
N LEU A 402 -32.51 -6.90 -32.72
CA LEU A 402 -32.45 -5.93 -33.83
C LEU A 402 -33.53 -6.16 -34.89
N GLY A 403 -34.19 -7.32 -34.88
CA GLY A 403 -35.15 -7.71 -35.92
C GLY A 403 -34.50 -8.40 -37.13
N ASN A 404 -33.23 -8.76 -37.05
CA ASN A 404 -32.50 -9.50 -38.08
C ASN A 404 -32.79 -11.01 -37.93
N PHE A 405 -34.02 -11.41 -38.29
CA PHE A 405 -34.55 -12.73 -37.95
C PHE A 405 -33.83 -13.89 -38.65
N ASP A 406 -33.32 -13.71 -39.86
CA ASP A 406 -32.62 -14.76 -40.61
C ASP A 406 -31.21 -15.03 -40.05
N GLU A 407 -30.47 -13.98 -39.71
CA GLU A 407 -29.18 -14.04 -39.02
C GLU A 407 -29.36 -14.62 -37.61
N ALA A 408 -30.41 -14.19 -36.90
CA ALA A 408 -30.77 -14.72 -35.59
C ALA A 408 -31.02 -16.22 -35.66
N TYR A 409 -31.85 -16.67 -36.61
CA TYR A 409 -32.16 -18.09 -36.82
C TYR A 409 -30.87 -18.89 -37.08
N THR A 410 -30.00 -18.41 -37.98
CA THR A 410 -28.76 -19.10 -38.34
C THR A 410 -27.83 -19.28 -37.14
N ASN A 411 -27.64 -18.23 -36.33
CA ASN A 411 -26.80 -18.30 -35.14
C ASN A 411 -27.44 -19.18 -34.04
N LEU A 412 -28.73 -19.04 -33.78
CA LEU A 412 -29.43 -19.87 -32.79
C LEU A 412 -29.44 -21.35 -33.19
N LYS A 413 -29.53 -21.65 -34.49
CA LYS A 413 -29.47 -23.02 -35.01
C LYS A 413 -28.09 -23.64 -34.78
N ARG A 414 -27.02 -22.86 -34.96
CA ARG A 414 -25.66 -23.29 -34.60
C ARG A 414 -25.52 -23.54 -33.10
N ALA A 415 -26.09 -22.67 -32.26
CA ALA A 415 -26.11 -22.88 -30.81
C ALA A 415 -26.87 -24.16 -30.44
N GLN A 416 -28.02 -24.42 -31.06
CA GLN A 416 -28.81 -25.63 -30.86
C GLN A 416 -28.02 -26.90 -31.22
N ILE A 417 -27.31 -26.91 -32.35
CA ILE A 417 -26.50 -28.06 -32.80
C ILE A 417 -25.33 -28.33 -31.85
N LEU A 418 -24.69 -27.27 -31.33
CA LEU A 418 -23.61 -27.41 -30.36
C LEU A 418 -24.08 -28.02 -29.03
N GLY A 419 -25.39 -28.03 -28.77
CA GLY A 419 -25.97 -28.78 -27.67
C GLY A 419 -25.42 -28.36 -26.31
N GLY A 420 -25.49 -27.06 -26.00
CA GLY A 420 -25.17 -26.56 -24.66
C GLY A 420 -25.96 -27.29 -23.56
N GLU A 421 -25.74 -26.94 -22.30
CA GLU A 421 -26.45 -27.61 -21.19
C GLU A 421 -27.97 -27.67 -21.45
N LYS A 422 -28.58 -28.81 -21.13
CA LYS A 422 -30.00 -29.07 -21.42
C LYS A 422 -30.92 -27.99 -20.85
N VAL A 423 -30.49 -27.30 -19.81
CA VAL A 423 -31.17 -26.17 -19.16
C VAL A 423 -31.38 -24.99 -20.13
N PHE A 424 -30.48 -24.75 -21.09
CA PHE A 424 -30.59 -23.62 -22.01
C PHE A 424 -31.40 -23.93 -23.28
N LEU A 425 -31.55 -25.22 -23.63
CA LEU A 425 -32.23 -25.65 -24.86
C LEU A 425 -33.69 -25.13 -25.00
N PRO A 426 -34.54 -25.12 -23.96
CA PRO A 426 -35.91 -24.62 -24.07
C PRO A 426 -35.95 -23.15 -24.53
N ILE A 427 -35.05 -22.33 -24.01
CA ILE A 427 -34.94 -20.91 -24.37
C ILE A 427 -34.40 -20.75 -25.80
N VAL A 428 -33.45 -21.59 -26.22
CA VAL A 428 -32.96 -21.60 -27.61
C VAL A 428 -34.07 -21.95 -28.58
N TYR A 429 -34.87 -22.99 -28.28
CA TYR A 429 -36.01 -23.39 -29.10
C TYR A 429 -37.09 -22.30 -29.15
N TYR A 430 -37.41 -21.66 -28.03
CA TYR A 430 -38.32 -20.52 -28.01
C TYR A 430 -37.84 -19.39 -28.93
N LYS A 431 -36.55 -19.04 -28.89
CA LYS A 431 -35.97 -18.00 -29.76
C LYS A 431 -35.95 -18.41 -31.24
N LEU A 432 -35.67 -19.69 -31.54
CA LEU A 432 -35.77 -20.24 -32.89
C LEU A 432 -37.21 -20.18 -33.41
N ALA A 433 -38.19 -20.52 -32.57
CA ALA A 433 -39.61 -20.41 -32.91
C ALA A 433 -39.96 -18.96 -33.24
N ARG A 434 -39.57 -18.01 -32.40
CA ARG A 434 -39.79 -16.57 -32.62
C ARG A 434 -39.24 -16.09 -33.96
N ALA A 435 -37.99 -16.46 -34.29
CA ALA A 435 -37.36 -16.12 -35.57
C ALA A 435 -38.07 -16.79 -36.76
N SER A 436 -38.56 -18.02 -36.59
CA SER A 436 -39.28 -18.78 -37.62
C SER A 436 -40.65 -18.15 -37.93
N TYR A 437 -41.43 -17.79 -36.91
CA TYR A 437 -42.71 -17.10 -37.09
C TYR A 437 -42.53 -15.73 -37.73
N ALA A 438 -41.51 -14.96 -37.31
CA ALA A 438 -41.20 -13.66 -37.93
C ALA A 438 -40.83 -13.77 -39.42
N THR A 439 -40.22 -14.88 -39.84
CA THR A 439 -39.84 -15.15 -41.24
C THR A 439 -40.88 -15.98 -42.00
N LYS A 440 -42.12 -16.13 -41.46
CA LYS A 440 -43.24 -16.88 -42.05
C LYS A 440 -42.99 -18.38 -42.25
N ARG A 441 -42.03 -18.97 -41.52
CA ARG A 441 -41.76 -20.41 -41.46
C ARG A 441 -42.58 -21.07 -40.36
N GLU A 442 -43.91 -21.04 -40.48
CA GLU A 442 -44.83 -21.44 -39.41
C GLU A 442 -44.70 -22.92 -38.99
N GLY A 443 -44.45 -23.82 -39.94
CA GLY A 443 -44.28 -25.25 -39.65
C GLY A 443 -43.07 -25.55 -38.77
N GLU A 444 -41.93 -24.94 -39.08
CA GLU A 444 -40.72 -25.02 -38.24
C GLU A 444 -40.93 -24.31 -36.90
N GLY A 445 -41.56 -23.13 -36.93
CA GLY A 445 -41.86 -22.35 -35.73
C GLY A 445 -42.68 -23.14 -34.72
N LYS A 446 -43.72 -23.83 -35.19
CA LYS A 446 -44.55 -24.72 -34.37
C LYS A 446 -43.72 -25.85 -33.75
N LEU A 447 -42.89 -26.52 -34.55
CA LEU A 447 -42.06 -27.64 -34.08
C LEU A 447 -41.11 -27.21 -32.97
N TRP A 448 -40.42 -26.07 -33.15
CA TRP A 448 -39.55 -25.53 -32.11
C TRP A 448 -40.32 -25.15 -30.85
N LEU A 449 -41.52 -24.58 -31.01
CA LEU A 449 -42.31 -24.15 -29.88
C LEU A 449 -42.88 -25.32 -29.06
N ASP A 450 -43.32 -26.38 -29.74
CA ASP A 450 -43.74 -27.63 -29.11
C ASP A 450 -42.58 -28.25 -28.30
N GLN A 451 -41.35 -28.23 -28.83
CA GLN A 451 -40.17 -28.70 -28.10
C GLN A 451 -39.81 -27.81 -26.90
N ALA A 452 -39.93 -26.49 -27.06
CA ALA A 452 -39.66 -25.54 -25.97
C ALA A 452 -40.62 -25.75 -24.80
N LEU A 453 -41.93 -25.78 -25.07
CA LEU A 453 -42.99 -25.92 -24.06
C LEU A 453 -43.07 -27.31 -23.45
N TYR A 454 -42.64 -28.35 -24.18
CA TYR A 454 -42.50 -29.69 -23.62
C TYR A 454 -41.43 -29.75 -22.54
N LEU A 455 -40.32 -29.04 -22.72
CA LEU A 455 -39.22 -29.02 -21.75
C LEU A 455 -39.42 -28.00 -20.62
N ASP A 456 -39.96 -26.81 -20.94
CA ASP A 456 -40.23 -25.75 -19.98
C ASP A 456 -41.57 -25.06 -20.30
N LEU A 457 -42.61 -25.47 -19.57
CA LEU A 457 -43.96 -24.96 -19.74
C LEU A 457 -44.11 -23.51 -19.24
N ASP A 458 -43.21 -23.03 -18.37
CA ASP A 458 -43.30 -21.68 -17.81
C ASP A 458 -42.95 -20.61 -18.87
N LEU A 459 -42.30 -21.00 -19.98
CA LEU A 459 -42.11 -20.16 -21.16
C LEU A 459 -43.42 -19.72 -21.82
N PHE A 460 -44.54 -20.39 -21.53
CA PHE A 460 -45.85 -20.02 -22.05
C PHE A 460 -46.23 -18.57 -21.71
N GLN A 461 -45.83 -18.08 -20.53
CA GLN A 461 -46.05 -16.68 -20.13
C GLN A 461 -45.41 -15.68 -21.11
N LYS A 462 -44.24 -16.03 -21.68
CA LYS A 462 -43.53 -15.17 -22.64
C LYS A 462 -44.17 -15.18 -24.02
N LEU A 463 -44.98 -16.19 -24.34
CA LEU A 463 -45.70 -16.29 -25.62
C LEU A 463 -46.93 -15.40 -25.64
N GLU A 464 -47.70 -15.35 -24.54
CA GLU A 464 -48.93 -14.55 -24.45
C GLU A 464 -48.69 -13.05 -24.68
N GLY A 465 -47.48 -12.56 -24.35
CA GLY A 465 -47.09 -11.17 -24.54
C GLY A 465 -46.45 -10.84 -25.89
N ASP A 466 -46.23 -11.82 -26.78
CA ASP A 466 -45.51 -11.62 -28.04
C ASP A 466 -46.44 -11.81 -29.26
N PRO A 467 -46.69 -10.75 -30.06
CA PRO A 467 -47.65 -10.78 -31.16
C PRO A 467 -47.27 -11.77 -32.28
N LEU A 468 -46.00 -12.18 -32.36
CA LEU A 468 -45.54 -13.15 -33.37
C LEU A 468 -46.17 -14.54 -33.18
N PHE A 469 -46.70 -14.84 -31.99
CA PHE A 469 -47.27 -16.16 -31.68
C PHE A 469 -48.80 -16.22 -31.70
N LEU A 470 -49.50 -15.14 -32.10
CA LEU A 470 -50.97 -15.11 -32.11
C LEU A 470 -51.58 -16.30 -32.86
N ASN A 471 -51.10 -16.58 -34.09
CA ASN A 471 -51.56 -17.70 -34.89
C ASN A 471 -51.38 -19.05 -34.17
N PHE A 472 -50.28 -19.22 -33.43
CA PHE A 472 -50.05 -20.43 -32.64
C PHE A 472 -50.98 -20.52 -31.43
N LEU A 473 -51.19 -19.42 -30.71
CA LEU A 473 -52.03 -19.38 -29.50
C LEU A 473 -53.49 -19.71 -29.83
N GLU A 474 -53.98 -19.34 -31.02
CA GLU A 474 -55.32 -19.66 -31.50
C GLU A 474 -55.46 -21.12 -31.99
N SER A 475 -54.34 -21.76 -32.34
CA SER A 475 -54.32 -23.14 -32.81
C SER A 475 -54.75 -24.14 -31.73
N PRO A 476 -55.21 -25.36 -32.11
CA PRO A 476 -55.53 -26.42 -31.15
C PRO A 476 -54.37 -26.78 -30.21
N SER A 477 -53.14 -26.77 -30.73
CA SER A 477 -51.92 -26.99 -29.95
C SER A 477 -51.73 -25.88 -28.90
N GLY A 478 -51.85 -24.62 -29.29
CA GLY A 478 -51.74 -23.46 -28.40
C GLY A 478 -52.77 -23.47 -27.27
N LYS A 479 -54.05 -23.75 -27.59
CA LYS A 479 -55.13 -23.90 -26.60
C LYS A 479 -54.86 -25.03 -25.60
N THR A 480 -54.27 -26.13 -26.07
CA THR A 480 -53.91 -27.27 -25.22
C THR A 480 -52.79 -26.89 -24.24
N TYR A 481 -51.72 -26.24 -24.71
CA TYR A 481 -50.64 -25.77 -23.83
C TYR A 481 -51.11 -24.70 -22.85
N ARG A 482 -52.00 -23.79 -23.30
CA ARG A 482 -52.63 -22.80 -22.42
C ARG A 482 -53.34 -23.48 -21.25
N SER A 483 -54.21 -24.45 -21.55
CA SER A 483 -54.92 -25.21 -20.52
C SER A 483 -53.95 -25.90 -19.57
N LYS A 484 -52.94 -26.61 -20.09
CA LYS A 484 -51.91 -27.28 -19.27
C LYS A 484 -51.16 -26.32 -18.35
N TYR A 485 -50.76 -25.15 -18.85
CA TYR A 485 -50.03 -24.14 -18.09
C TYR A 485 -50.85 -23.60 -16.92
N TYR A 486 -52.10 -23.16 -17.17
CA TYR A 486 -52.96 -22.63 -16.11
C TYR A 486 -53.38 -23.71 -15.10
N LEU A 487 -53.64 -24.94 -15.55
CA LEU A 487 -53.93 -26.07 -14.65
C LEU A 487 -52.75 -26.41 -13.72
N ASN A 488 -51.52 -26.33 -14.23
CA ASN A 488 -50.33 -26.56 -13.42
C ASN A 488 -50.05 -25.40 -12.46
N LYS A 489 -50.34 -24.15 -12.84
CA LYS A 489 -50.21 -22.99 -11.95
C LYS A 489 -51.16 -23.06 -10.74
N VAL A 490 -52.39 -23.53 -10.95
CA VAL A 490 -53.38 -23.72 -9.86
C VAL A 490 -52.98 -24.84 -8.89
N ARG A 491 -52.10 -25.77 -9.30
CA ARG A 491 -51.63 -26.91 -8.49
C ARG A 491 -50.31 -26.67 -7.75
N LYS A 492 -49.55 -25.65 -8.11
CA LYS A 492 -48.35 -25.23 -7.36
C LYS A 492 -48.84 -24.34 -6.19
N PRO A 493 -48.66 -24.74 -4.91
CA PRO A 493 -49.08 -23.94 -3.76
C PRO A 493 -48.35 -22.60 -3.67
#